data_AF-A0AAE3F337-F1
#
_entry.id   AF-A0AAE3F337-F1
#
_cell.length_a   1.000
_cell.length_b   1.000
_cell.length_c   1.000
_cell.angle_alpha   90.00
_cell.angle_beta   90.00
_cell.angle_gamma   90.00
#
_symmetry.space_group_name_H-M   'P 1'
#
loop_
_entity.id
_entity.type
_entity.pdbx_description
1 polymer ?
#
loop_
_entity_poly.entity_id
_entity_poly.type
_entity_poly.pdbx_seq_one_letter_code
_entity_poly.pdbx_strand_id
1 'polypeptide(L)'
;MPAQLTDWHDTSARQAIELTEYFLANFSVDVSRVYAAGYSAGGETMSQAVSMRPDLYAAYLHGASQWDGDYAPIAENGTAVYIFMAEHDEYYGSQRAWSAYNSLHDAYEEAGWSEEQISNVLQIQTPNDEWFAQRGVTSNYHGGGNVVFGEYDVLNWVLSHTKEENES
;
A
#
# COMPACT_ATOMS: atom_id res chain seq x y z
N MET A 1 -17.73 -15.50 17.17
CA MET A 1 -16.80 -15.89 16.08
C MET A 1 -16.37 -14.59 15.42
N PRO A 2 -15.08 -14.23 15.41
CA PRO A 2 -14.64 -13.01 14.77
C PRO A 2 -14.83 -13.14 13.24
N ALA A 3 -15.16 -12.04 12.57
CA ALA A 3 -15.30 -11.99 11.12
C ALA A 3 -13.92 -12.17 10.49
N GLN A 4 -13.63 -13.39 10.05
CA GLN A 4 -12.45 -13.72 9.27
C GLN A 4 -12.89 -13.91 7.81
N LEU A 5 -12.22 -13.20 6.91
CA LEU A 5 -12.45 -13.25 5.46
C LEU A 5 -12.23 -14.69 4.95
N THR A 6 -13.10 -15.15 4.05
CA THR A 6 -13.17 -16.56 3.60
C THR A 6 -12.20 -16.92 2.47
N ASP A 7 -11.37 -15.97 2.02
CA ASP A 7 -10.27 -16.12 1.06
C ASP A 7 -9.27 -14.96 1.26
N TRP A 8 -8.13 -14.94 0.58
CA TRP A 8 -7.19 -13.81 0.54
C TRP A 8 -7.07 -13.17 -0.85
N HIS A 9 -7.82 -13.70 -1.83
CA HIS A 9 -7.79 -13.28 -3.22
C HIS A 9 -9.03 -12.42 -3.60
N ASP A 10 -9.55 -12.54 -4.82
CA ASP A 10 -10.56 -11.65 -5.44
C ASP A 10 -11.80 -11.40 -4.56
N THR A 11 -12.32 -12.41 -3.84
CA THR A 11 -13.49 -12.22 -2.97
C THR A 11 -13.20 -11.22 -1.84
N SER A 12 -12.05 -11.33 -1.20
CA SER A 12 -11.70 -10.47 -0.07
C SER A 12 -11.31 -9.07 -0.52
N ALA A 13 -10.69 -8.95 -1.70
CA ALA A 13 -10.44 -7.65 -2.32
C ALA A 13 -11.77 -6.93 -2.62
N ARG A 14 -12.76 -7.63 -3.20
CA ARG A 14 -14.11 -7.09 -3.43
C ARG A 14 -14.81 -6.71 -2.14
N GLN A 15 -14.72 -7.53 -1.10
CA GLN A 15 -15.32 -7.21 0.21
C GLN A 15 -14.69 -5.98 0.85
N ALA A 16 -13.36 -5.80 0.72
CA ALA A 16 -12.69 -4.59 1.18
C ALA A 16 -13.17 -3.34 0.41
N ILE A 17 -13.35 -3.45 -0.91
CA ILE A 17 -13.92 -2.39 -1.76
C ILE A 17 -15.35 -2.05 -1.33
N GLU A 18 -16.23 -3.06 -1.22
CA GLU A 18 -17.63 -2.88 -0.81
C GLU A 18 -17.72 -2.19 0.57
N LEU A 19 -16.82 -2.54 1.49
CA LEU A 19 -16.74 -1.90 2.79
C LEU A 19 -16.34 -0.43 2.66
N THR A 20 -15.30 -0.10 1.88
CA THR A 20 -14.90 1.29 1.61
C THR A 20 -16.06 2.08 1.04
N GLU A 21 -16.73 1.58 0.00
CA GLU A 21 -17.89 2.24 -0.62
C GLU A 21 -19.04 2.44 0.36
N TYR A 22 -19.31 1.45 1.21
CA TYR A 22 -20.31 1.57 2.27
C TYR A 22 -19.97 2.74 3.20
N PHE A 23 -18.71 2.88 3.63
CA PHE A 23 -18.31 4.00 4.49
C PHE A 23 -18.47 5.36 3.80
N LEU A 24 -18.08 5.46 2.53
CA LEU A 24 -18.23 6.68 1.73
C LEU A 24 -19.69 7.08 1.54
N ALA A 25 -20.59 6.10 1.39
CA ALA A 25 -22.01 6.35 1.18
C ALA A 25 -22.79 6.65 2.48
N ASN A 26 -22.32 6.18 3.64
CA ASN A 26 -23.10 6.20 4.89
C ASN A 26 -22.52 7.12 5.97
N PHE A 27 -21.30 7.65 5.80
CA PHE A 27 -20.66 8.52 6.79
C PHE A 27 -20.08 9.78 6.13
N SER A 28 -19.86 10.83 6.93
CA SER A 28 -19.20 12.06 6.48
C SER A 28 -17.69 11.86 6.33
N VAL A 29 -17.29 11.19 5.25
CA VAL A 29 -15.89 10.96 4.87
C VAL A 29 -15.49 11.99 3.82
N ASP A 30 -14.27 12.49 3.92
CA ASP A 30 -13.64 13.25 2.85
C ASP A 30 -13.23 12.29 1.72
N VAL A 31 -14.01 12.28 0.65
CA VAL A 31 -13.83 11.34 -0.46
C VAL A 31 -12.52 11.54 -1.20
N SER A 32 -11.87 12.71 -1.08
CA SER A 32 -10.55 12.98 -1.68
C SER A 32 -9.40 12.38 -0.86
N ARG A 33 -9.66 11.96 0.39
CA ARG A 33 -8.66 11.52 1.38
C ARG A 33 -9.03 10.19 2.02
N VAL A 34 -9.07 9.16 1.17
CA VAL A 34 -9.27 7.77 1.57
C VAL A 34 -7.94 7.04 1.42
N TYR A 35 -7.49 6.35 2.47
CA TYR A 35 -6.19 5.71 2.49
C TYR A 35 -6.33 4.21 2.74
N ALA A 36 -5.59 3.42 1.97
CA ALA A 36 -5.48 1.98 2.18
C ALA A 36 -4.23 1.67 3.00
N ALA A 37 -4.31 0.63 3.83
CA ALA A 37 -3.17 0.05 4.52
C ALA A 37 -3.34 -1.46 4.59
N GLY A 38 -2.27 -2.19 4.30
CA GLY A 38 -2.27 -3.65 4.29
C GLY A 38 -0.94 -4.17 4.84
N TYR A 39 -1.01 -5.24 5.63
CA TYR A 39 0.16 -5.86 6.23
C TYR A 39 0.14 -7.38 6.06
N SER A 40 1.24 -7.98 5.63
CA SER A 40 1.35 -9.43 5.39
C SER A 40 0.20 -9.92 4.49
N ALA A 41 -0.54 -10.96 4.85
CA ALA A 41 -1.70 -11.43 4.08
C ALA A 41 -2.73 -10.32 3.77
N GLY A 42 -2.90 -9.33 4.65
CA GLY A 42 -3.77 -8.18 4.38
C GLY A 42 -3.22 -7.25 3.28
N GLY A 43 -1.90 -7.21 3.09
CA GLY A 43 -1.24 -6.51 2.00
C GLY A 43 -1.47 -7.17 0.64
N GLU A 44 -1.54 -8.49 0.60
CA GLU A 44 -1.89 -9.26 -0.62
C GLU A 44 -3.30 -8.88 -1.08
N THR A 45 -4.28 -8.99 -0.17
CA THR A 45 -5.67 -8.61 -0.46
C THR A 45 -5.81 -7.14 -0.81
N MET A 46 -5.18 -6.24 -0.04
CA MET A 46 -5.31 -4.80 -0.30
C MET A 46 -4.63 -4.38 -1.59
N SER A 47 -3.51 -5.01 -2.00
CA SER A 47 -2.89 -4.72 -3.29
C SER A 47 -3.83 -5.01 -4.47
N GLN A 48 -4.58 -6.12 -4.41
CA GLN A 48 -5.63 -6.41 -5.39
C GLN A 48 -6.77 -5.38 -5.31
N ALA A 49 -7.22 -5.02 -4.10
CA ALA A 49 -8.32 -4.08 -3.91
C ALA A 49 -8.01 -2.68 -4.47
N VAL A 50 -6.80 -2.16 -4.20
CA VAL A 50 -6.38 -0.85 -4.73
C VAL A 50 -6.17 -0.89 -6.24
N SER A 51 -5.72 -2.01 -6.80
CA SER A 51 -5.60 -2.16 -8.26
C SER A 51 -6.95 -2.27 -8.96
N MET A 52 -7.95 -2.91 -8.34
CA MET A 52 -9.30 -3.03 -8.90
C MET A 52 -10.10 -1.72 -8.85
N ARG A 53 -9.88 -0.90 -7.81
CA ARG A 53 -10.58 0.37 -7.58
C ARG A 53 -9.62 1.47 -7.13
N PRO A 54 -8.64 1.84 -7.97
CA PRO A 54 -7.64 2.84 -7.62
C PRO A 54 -8.29 4.22 -7.38
N ASP A 55 -9.40 4.51 -8.06
CA ASP A 55 -10.20 5.72 -7.89
C ASP A 55 -10.71 5.95 -6.45
N LEU A 56 -10.80 4.89 -5.64
CA LEU A 56 -11.23 5.00 -4.26
C LEU A 56 -10.15 5.57 -3.36
N TYR A 57 -8.86 5.37 -3.63
CA TYR A 57 -7.78 5.60 -2.68
C TYR A 57 -6.83 6.71 -3.13
N ALA A 58 -6.47 7.61 -2.22
CA ALA A 58 -5.45 8.64 -2.45
C ALA A 58 -4.03 8.04 -2.33
N ALA A 59 -3.82 7.16 -1.36
CA ALA A 59 -2.57 6.45 -1.17
C ALA A 59 -2.76 5.07 -0.51
N TYR A 60 -1.78 4.19 -0.71
CA TYR A 60 -1.70 2.86 -0.14
C TYR A 60 -0.37 2.63 0.58
N LEU A 61 -0.42 2.26 1.87
CA LEU A 61 0.72 1.75 2.63
C LEU A 61 0.76 0.21 2.56
N HIS A 62 1.71 -0.31 1.78
CA HIS A 62 1.94 -1.73 1.56
C HIS A 62 3.07 -2.26 2.46
N GLY A 63 2.70 -2.88 3.58
CA GLY A 63 3.64 -3.35 4.60
C GLY A 63 3.90 -4.86 4.54
N ALA A 64 5.18 -5.25 4.51
CA ALA A 64 5.68 -6.61 4.69
C ALA A 64 4.86 -7.67 3.93
N SER A 65 4.64 -7.49 2.62
CA SER A 65 3.74 -8.33 1.83
C SER A 65 4.27 -8.62 0.42
N GLN A 66 3.69 -9.60 -0.25
CA GLN A 66 3.71 -9.69 -1.72
C GLN A 66 2.63 -8.80 -2.34
N TRP A 67 2.87 -8.34 -3.56
CA TRP A 67 1.91 -7.61 -4.37
C TRP A 67 1.20 -8.56 -5.34
N ASP A 68 -0.13 -8.58 -5.30
CA ASP A 68 -0.98 -9.48 -6.08
C ASP A 68 -1.93 -8.76 -7.06
N GLY A 69 -1.97 -7.42 -7.01
CA GLY A 69 -2.78 -6.60 -7.91
C GLY A 69 -2.10 -6.28 -9.24
N ASP A 70 -2.88 -5.84 -10.22
CA ASP A 70 -2.35 -5.30 -11.47
C ASP A 70 -1.68 -3.93 -11.24
N TYR A 71 -0.56 -3.67 -11.91
CA TYR A 71 0.21 -2.43 -11.73
C TYR A 71 -0.33 -1.25 -12.54
N ALA A 72 -0.76 -1.49 -13.79
CA ALA A 72 -1.20 -0.43 -14.71
C ALA A 72 -2.33 0.47 -14.15
N PRO A 73 -3.40 -0.05 -13.51
CA PRO A 73 -4.46 0.80 -12.97
C PRO A 73 -3.98 1.78 -11.88
N ILE A 74 -2.94 1.42 -11.12
CA ILE A 74 -2.35 2.29 -10.09
C ILE A 74 -1.70 3.50 -10.76
N ALA A 75 -0.90 3.24 -11.80
CA ALA A 75 -0.20 4.25 -12.56
C ALA A 75 -1.15 5.17 -13.35
N GLU A 76 -2.15 4.60 -14.02
CA GLU A 76 -3.16 5.35 -14.78
C GLU A 76 -3.97 6.30 -13.90
N ASN A 77 -4.27 5.89 -12.66
CA ASN A 77 -5.02 6.72 -11.71
C ASN A 77 -4.12 7.68 -10.89
N GLY A 78 -2.80 7.46 -10.88
CA GLY A 78 -1.88 8.25 -10.06
C GLY A 78 -1.99 7.96 -8.55
N THR A 79 -2.45 6.78 -8.16
CA THR A 79 -2.62 6.41 -6.74
C THR A 79 -1.26 6.25 -6.06
N ALA A 80 -0.98 6.99 -4.99
CA ALA A 80 0.33 6.91 -4.35
C ALA A 80 0.54 5.58 -3.60
N VAL A 81 1.75 5.04 -3.61
CA VAL A 81 2.10 3.77 -2.97
C VAL A 81 3.39 3.91 -2.16
N TYR A 82 3.32 3.54 -0.89
CA TYR A 82 4.49 3.39 -0.02
C TYR A 82 4.70 1.91 0.29
N ILE A 83 5.84 1.35 -0.13
CA ILE A 83 6.22 -0.04 0.15
C ILE A 83 7.19 -0.07 1.33
N PHE A 84 6.88 -0.86 2.35
CA PHE A 84 7.75 -1.04 3.51
C PHE A 84 7.99 -2.53 3.75
N MET A 85 9.24 -2.95 3.83
CA MET A 85 9.61 -4.35 4.06
C MET A 85 10.96 -4.41 4.75
N ALA A 86 11.12 -5.20 5.82
CA ALA A 86 12.45 -5.33 6.42
C ALA A 86 13.46 -5.90 5.41
N GLU A 87 14.71 -5.42 5.42
CA GLU A 87 15.77 -5.90 4.52
C GLU A 87 15.92 -7.42 4.59
N HIS A 88 15.85 -7.95 5.82
CA HIS A 88 15.91 -9.38 6.14
C HIS A 88 14.56 -9.95 6.59
N ASP A 89 13.44 -9.47 6.05
CA ASP A 89 12.14 -10.12 6.24
C ASP A 89 12.26 -11.61 5.87
N GLU A 90 12.07 -12.48 6.87
CA GLU A 90 12.32 -13.90 6.74
C GLU A 90 11.17 -14.69 6.11
N TYR A 91 10.03 -14.05 5.85
CA TYR A 91 8.82 -14.70 5.34
C TYR A 91 8.62 -14.44 3.85
N TYR A 92 8.55 -13.17 3.44
CA TYR A 92 8.42 -12.78 2.04
C TYR A 92 9.76 -12.46 1.38
N GLY A 93 10.70 -11.87 2.12
CA GLY A 93 11.96 -11.36 1.61
C GLY A 93 11.84 -9.98 0.94
N SER A 94 12.84 -9.12 1.16
CA SER A 94 12.90 -7.76 0.60
C SER A 94 12.92 -7.72 -0.93
N GLN A 95 13.34 -8.80 -1.60
CA GLN A 95 13.30 -8.88 -3.06
C GLN A 95 11.88 -8.74 -3.62
N ARG A 96 10.85 -9.22 -2.90
CA ARG A 96 9.45 -9.06 -3.35
C ARG A 96 9.01 -7.61 -3.33
N ALA A 97 9.43 -6.85 -2.31
CA ALA A 97 9.16 -5.42 -2.24
C ALA A 97 9.82 -4.66 -3.40
N TRP A 98 11.08 -4.99 -3.71
CA TRP A 98 11.78 -4.40 -4.85
C TRP A 98 11.17 -4.80 -6.20
N SER A 99 10.73 -6.05 -6.36
CA SER A 99 10.00 -6.45 -7.57
C SER A 99 8.71 -5.67 -7.76
N ALA A 100 7.91 -5.50 -6.70
CA ALA A 100 6.69 -4.69 -6.76
C ALA A 100 6.98 -3.22 -7.05
N TYR A 101 7.99 -2.63 -6.41
CA TYR A 101 8.43 -1.25 -6.70
C TYR A 101 8.81 -1.08 -8.16
N ASN A 102 9.67 -1.97 -8.69
CA ASN A 102 10.13 -1.87 -10.08
C ASN A 102 8.97 -2.03 -11.06
N SER A 103 8.04 -2.97 -10.83
CA SER A 103 6.87 -3.14 -11.71
C SER A 103 5.87 -1.98 -11.63
N LEU A 104 5.72 -1.34 -10.47
CA LEU A 104 4.95 -0.10 -10.37
C LEU A 104 5.64 1.05 -11.11
N HIS A 105 6.96 1.20 -10.92
CA HIS A 105 7.77 2.20 -11.59
C HIS A 105 7.68 2.07 -13.11
N ASP A 106 7.88 0.86 -13.65
CA ASP A 106 7.70 0.54 -15.08
C ASP A 106 6.29 0.93 -15.55
N ALA A 107 5.24 0.60 -14.79
CA ALA A 107 3.87 0.95 -15.14
C ALA A 107 3.63 2.47 -15.19
N TYR A 108 4.25 3.25 -14.30
CA TYR A 108 4.19 4.70 -14.37
C TYR A 108 4.94 5.27 -15.57
N GLU A 109 6.12 4.73 -15.90
CA GLU A 109 6.85 5.13 -17.12
C GLU A 109 6.03 4.82 -18.39
N GLU A 110 5.40 3.64 -18.44
CA GLU A 110 4.50 3.24 -19.53
C GLU A 110 3.27 4.15 -19.64
N ALA A 111 2.74 4.65 -18.51
CA ALA A 111 1.68 5.64 -18.45
C ALA A 111 2.15 7.08 -18.79
N GLY A 112 3.45 7.27 -19.07
CA GLY A 112 4.02 8.54 -19.53
C GLY A 112 4.43 9.50 -18.41
N TRP A 113 4.57 9.01 -17.18
CA TRP A 113 5.04 9.82 -16.06
C TRP A 113 6.55 10.06 -16.15
N SER A 114 7.00 11.23 -15.71
CA SER A 114 8.43 11.51 -15.53
C SER A 114 8.94 10.98 -14.19
N GLU A 115 10.24 10.73 -14.09
CA GLU A 115 10.89 10.28 -12.85
C GLU A 115 10.56 11.18 -11.65
N GLU A 116 10.48 12.50 -11.85
CA GLU A 116 10.10 13.45 -10.81
C GLU A 116 8.67 13.18 -10.31
N GLN A 117 7.73 12.97 -11.22
CA GLN A 117 6.34 12.65 -10.86
C GLN A 117 6.24 11.31 -10.15
N ILE A 118 6.98 10.29 -10.63
CA ILE A 118 7.01 8.95 -10.01
C ILE A 118 7.55 9.05 -8.58
N SER A 119 8.64 9.77 -8.37
CA SER A 119 9.25 9.95 -7.05
C SER A 119 8.31 10.60 -6.02
N ASN A 120 7.32 11.38 -6.47
CA ASN A 120 6.32 11.99 -5.60
C ASN A 120 5.25 11.00 -5.14
N VAL A 121 4.95 9.95 -5.92
CA VAL A 121 3.82 9.03 -5.66
C VAL A 121 4.25 7.59 -5.36
N LEU A 122 5.50 7.21 -5.60
CA LEU A 122 6.00 5.86 -5.36
C LEU A 122 7.25 5.90 -4.48
N GLN A 123 7.19 5.22 -3.34
CA GLN A 123 8.28 5.13 -2.38
C GLN A 123 8.47 3.69 -1.92
N ILE A 124 9.73 3.33 -1.64
CA ILE A 124 10.09 2.06 -1.01
C ILE A 124 11.07 2.31 0.13
N GLN A 125 10.86 1.62 1.25
CA GLN A 125 11.78 1.59 2.36
C GLN A 125 12.06 0.14 2.76
N THR A 126 13.34 -0.25 2.71
CA THR A 126 13.81 -1.54 3.24
C THR A 126 14.82 -1.36 4.36
N PRO A 127 14.39 -1.07 5.61
CA PRO A 127 15.32 -0.81 6.69
C PRO A 127 16.09 -2.07 7.11
N ASN A 128 17.33 -1.84 7.54
CA ASN A 128 18.23 -2.88 8.03
C ASN A 128 17.99 -3.21 9.52
N ASP A 129 18.68 -4.24 10.00
CA ASP A 129 18.57 -4.73 11.37
C ASP A 129 18.89 -3.66 12.43
N GLU A 130 19.80 -2.72 12.15
CA GLU A 130 20.15 -1.63 13.06
C GLU A 130 18.98 -0.65 13.23
N TRP A 131 18.31 -0.30 12.14
CA TRP A 131 17.10 0.54 12.17
C TRP A 131 15.98 -0.11 12.99
N PHE A 132 15.82 -1.43 12.88
CA PHE A 132 14.86 -2.20 13.69
C PHE A 132 15.27 -2.30 15.16
N ALA A 133 16.57 -2.48 15.44
CA ALA A 133 17.08 -2.56 16.81
C ALA A 133 16.82 -1.25 17.58
N GLN A 134 16.92 -0.10 16.92
CA GLN A 134 16.55 1.22 17.50
C GLN A 134 15.07 1.31 17.90
N ARG A 135 14.21 0.44 17.33
CA ARG A 135 12.77 0.31 17.63
C ARG A 135 12.45 -0.88 18.52
N GLY A 136 13.47 -1.52 19.09
CA GLY A 136 13.30 -2.68 19.99
C GLY A 136 12.99 -3.99 19.27
N VAL A 137 13.15 -4.07 17.94
CA VAL A 137 12.98 -5.29 17.15
C VAL A 137 14.36 -5.85 16.81
N THR A 138 14.69 -7.02 17.36
CA THR A 138 15.99 -7.69 17.14
C THR A 138 15.87 -9.08 16.53
N SER A 139 14.65 -9.51 16.21
CA SER A 139 14.31 -10.80 15.61
C SER A 139 12.87 -10.74 15.11
N ASN A 140 12.44 -11.71 14.30
CA ASN A 140 11.12 -11.75 13.71
C ASN A 140 10.83 -10.45 12.91
N TYR A 141 11.61 -10.21 11.86
CA TYR A 141 11.51 -8.96 11.10
C TYR A 141 10.19 -8.88 10.34
N HIS A 142 9.66 -10.03 9.90
CA HIS A 142 8.34 -10.09 9.29
C HIS A 142 7.22 -9.65 10.25
N GLY A 143 7.25 -10.02 11.53
CA GLY A 143 6.30 -9.50 12.51
C GLY A 143 6.65 -8.08 12.97
N GLY A 144 7.93 -7.79 13.09
CA GLY A 144 8.49 -6.52 13.56
C GLY A 144 8.31 -5.36 12.58
N GLY A 145 8.09 -5.62 11.29
CA GLY A 145 7.78 -4.60 10.29
C GLY A 145 6.55 -3.76 10.60
N ASN A 146 5.67 -4.22 11.50
CA ASN A 146 4.47 -3.50 11.94
C ASN A 146 4.79 -2.12 12.55
N VAL A 147 6.03 -1.88 13.00
CA VAL A 147 6.51 -0.56 13.46
C VAL A 147 6.24 0.56 12.46
N VAL A 148 6.13 0.26 11.15
CA VAL A 148 5.79 1.24 10.11
C VAL A 148 4.50 2.02 10.42
N PHE A 149 3.51 1.41 11.08
CA PHE A 149 2.27 2.08 11.45
C PHE A 149 2.41 3.06 12.63
N GLY A 150 3.60 3.17 13.21
CA GLY A 150 3.98 4.22 14.17
C GLY A 150 5.02 5.20 13.63
N GLU A 151 5.51 5.04 12.40
CA GLU A 151 6.53 5.91 11.81
C GLU A 151 5.90 7.19 11.26
N TYR A 152 6.13 8.31 11.97
CA TYR A 152 5.52 9.60 11.61
C TYR A 152 5.86 10.04 10.19
N ASP A 153 7.10 9.87 9.73
CA ASP A 153 7.49 10.32 8.39
C ASP A 153 6.76 9.51 7.30
N VAL A 154 6.57 8.21 7.52
CA VAL A 154 5.81 7.34 6.60
C VAL A 154 4.33 7.73 6.59
N LEU A 155 3.72 7.87 7.78
CA LEU A 155 2.31 8.24 7.89
C LEU A 155 2.06 9.64 7.32
N ASN A 156 2.94 10.61 7.58
CA ASN A 156 2.80 11.97 7.05
C ASN A 156 2.92 11.98 5.52
N TRP A 157 3.81 11.18 4.94
CA TRP A 157 3.90 11.04 3.49
C TRP A 157 2.62 10.42 2.90
N VAL A 158 2.08 9.36 3.51
CA VAL A 158 0.81 8.76 3.04
C VAL A 158 -0.34 9.77 3.13
N LEU A 159 -0.44 10.48 4.25
CA LEU A 159 -1.53 11.43 4.52
C LEU A 159 -1.38 12.77 3.76
N SER A 160 -0.21 13.09 3.20
CA SER A 160 -0.06 14.29 2.37
C SER A 160 -0.71 14.16 1.00
N HIS A 161 -1.09 12.95 0.59
CA HIS A 161 -1.73 12.70 -0.70
C HIS A 161 -3.23 12.94 -0.64
N THR A 162 -3.75 13.49 -1.73
CA THR A 162 -5.16 13.73 -1.98
C THR A 162 -5.48 13.34 -3.42
N LYS A 163 -6.63 12.74 -3.68
CA LYS A 163 -7.12 12.57 -5.05
C LYS A 163 -7.48 13.93 -5.62
N GLU A 164 -7.17 14.19 -6.89
CA GLU A 164 -7.71 15.37 -7.57
C GLU A 164 -9.24 15.27 -7.61
N GLU A 165 -9.95 16.32 -7.18
CA GLU A 165 -11.37 16.42 -7.46
C GLU A 165 -11.51 16.62 -8.97
N ASN A 166 -11.98 15.60 -9.69
CA ASN A 166 -12.53 15.81 -11.01
C ASN A 166 -13.78 16.67 -10.83
N GLU A 167 -13.62 18.00 -10.94
CA GLU A 167 -14.75 18.91 -11.12
C GLU A 167 -15.55 18.38 -12.32
N SER A 168 -16.76 17.88 -12.02
CA SER A 168 -17.71 17.36 -13.02
C SER A 168 -18.67 18.43 -13.48
#